data_AF-A0A963BNH5-F1
#
_entry.id   AF-A0A963BNH5-F1
#
_cell.length_a   1.000
_cell.length_b   1.000
_cell.length_c   1.000
_cell.angle_alpha   90.00
_cell.angle_beta   90.00
_cell.angle_gamma   90.00
#
_symmetry.space_group_name_H-M   'P 1'
#
loop_
_entity.id
_entity.type
_entity.pdbx_description
1 polymer ?
#
loop_
_entity_poly.entity_id
_entity_poly.type
_entity_poly.pdbx_seq_one_letter_code
_entity_poly.pdbx_strand_id
1 'polypeptide(L)'
;MTPARTTALLIAASLLVGGCVQTVSPRPVARTPHIDTQFRTSDGDLIRVTSRDGAAQRGKVTVCLRNLTKRGWWKGMHWKHVKPKQARYVADGRNARACGTHPAKGAHTWHLYKAKLLGIKKHVGQYRFDQSRHADRSIFIDWMSD
;
A
#
# COMPACT_ATOMS: atom_id res chain seq x y z
N MET A 1 -14.28 -52.99 68.11
CA MET A 1 -12.99 -52.28 68.13
C MET A 1 -12.51 -52.16 66.70
N THR A 2 -12.58 -50.97 66.12
CA THR A 2 -12.28 -50.73 64.70
C THR A 2 -11.26 -49.59 64.65
N PRO A 3 -10.10 -49.75 63.96
CA PRO A 3 -9.14 -48.66 63.89
C PRO A 3 -9.59 -47.60 62.86
N ALA A 4 -9.50 -46.34 63.26
CA ALA A 4 -9.66 -45.19 62.39
C ALA A 4 -8.50 -45.13 61.38
N ARG A 5 -8.80 -45.15 60.08
CA ARG A 5 -7.85 -44.86 59.01
C ARG A 5 -7.70 -43.34 58.89
N THR A 6 -6.54 -42.84 59.30
CA THR A 6 -6.10 -41.46 59.07
C THR A 6 -5.70 -41.30 57.61
N THR A 7 -6.46 -40.52 56.84
CA THR A 7 -6.09 -40.13 55.47
C THR A 7 -5.21 -38.88 55.53
N ALA A 8 -3.93 -39.01 55.20
CA ALA A 8 -3.04 -37.86 55.02
C ALA A 8 -3.35 -37.18 53.68
N LEU A 9 -3.71 -35.89 53.74
CA LEU A 9 -3.94 -35.04 52.58
C LEU A 9 -2.58 -34.53 52.05
N LEU A 10 -2.12 -35.07 50.93
CA LEU A 10 -0.96 -34.55 50.21
C LEU A 10 -1.38 -33.33 49.39
N ILE A 11 -0.99 -32.13 49.84
CA ILE A 11 -1.12 -30.89 49.07
C ILE A 11 0.05 -30.83 48.07
N ALA A 12 -0.24 -31.11 46.80
CA ALA A 12 0.70 -30.85 45.71
C ALA A 12 0.73 -29.34 45.41
N ALA A 13 1.79 -28.67 45.85
CA ALA A 13 2.07 -27.29 45.45
C ALA A 13 2.47 -27.28 43.96
N SER A 14 1.56 -26.84 43.09
CA SER A 14 1.87 -26.59 41.69
C SER A 14 2.58 -25.23 41.57
N LEU A 15 3.89 -25.24 41.29
CA LEU A 15 4.59 -24.05 40.81
C LEU A 15 4.04 -23.67 39.43
N LEU A 16 3.19 -22.64 39.40
CA LEU A 16 2.84 -21.94 38.16
C LEU A 16 4.08 -21.17 37.70
N VAL A 17 4.89 -21.79 36.84
CA VAL A 17 5.85 -21.05 36.01
C VAL A 17 5.02 -20.27 34.99
N GLY A 18 4.54 -19.09 35.41
CA GLY A 18 3.95 -18.07 34.56
C GLY A 18 5.00 -17.46 33.65
N GLY A 19 5.51 -18.26 32.72
CA GLY A 19 6.27 -17.74 31.59
C GLY A 19 5.28 -17.04 30.66
N CYS A 20 5.31 -15.71 30.64
CA CYS A 20 4.73 -14.97 29.54
C CYS A 20 5.37 -15.50 28.25
N VAL A 21 4.66 -16.37 27.52
CA VAL A 21 4.96 -16.60 26.11
C VAL A 21 4.65 -15.27 25.46
N GLN A 22 5.67 -14.40 25.35
CA GLN A 22 5.62 -13.27 24.46
C GLN A 22 5.43 -13.88 23.08
N THR A 23 4.19 -13.90 22.62
CA THR A 23 3.87 -14.14 21.22
C THR A 23 4.59 -13.02 20.48
N VAL A 24 5.80 -13.31 20.01
CA VAL A 24 6.51 -12.47 19.06
C VAL A 24 5.64 -12.50 17.84
N SER A 25 4.68 -11.58 17.76
CA SER A 25 3.91 -11.33 16.54
C SER A 25 4.98 -11.06 15.50
N PRO A 26 5.17 -11.95 14.51
CA PRO A 26 6.23 -11.76 13.54
C PRO A 26 5.95 -10.41 12.91
N ARG A 27 6.85 -9.44 13.18
CA ARG A 27 6.80 -8.13 12.56
C ARG A 27 6.68 -8.43 11.07
N PRO A 28 5.63 -7.97 10.36
CA PRO A 28 5.42 -8.35 8.99
C PRO A 28 6.69 -8.02 8.23
N VAL A 29 7.42 -9.05 7.78
CA VAL A 29 8.64 -8.89 7.00
C VAL A 29 8.20 -8.10 5.79
N ALA A 30 8.68 -6.86 5.68
CA ALA A 30 8.40 -6.00 4.55
C ALA A 30 9.00 -6.67 3.31
N ARG A 31 8.22 -7.51 2.63
CA ARG A 31 8.62 -8.10 1.35
C ARG A 31 9.01 -6.97 0.41
N THR A 32 10.16 -7.15 -0.23
CA THR A 32 10.73 -6.20 -1.20
C THR A 32 9.65 -5.81 -2.21
N PRO A 33 9.45 -4.50 -2.48
CA PRO A 33 8.48 -4.07 -3.48
C PRO A 33 8.83 -4.69 -4.84
N HIS A 34 7.85 -5.37 -5.45
CA HIS A 34 7.99 -5.97 -6.78
C HIS A 34 7.78 -4.87 -7.83
N ILE A 35 8.72 -4.69 -8.76
CA ILE A 35 8.54 -3.74 -9.86
C ILE A 35 7.61 -4.38 -10.89
N ASP A 36 6.40 -3.83 -11.03
CA ASP A 36 5.43 -4.35 -11.98
C ASP A 36 5.67 -3.80 -13.39
N THR A 37 6.05 -2.52 -13.50
CA THR A 37 6.40 -1.91 -14.80
C THR A 37 7.16 -0.59 -14.66
N GLN A 38 7.82 -0.15 -15.73
CA GLN A 38 8.45 1.17 -15.84
C GLN A 38 8.28 1.70 -17.28
N PHE A 39 7.89 2.96 -17.43
CA PHE A 39 7.67 3.58 -18.74
C PHE A 39 7.91 5.10 -18.71
N ARG A 40 8.07 5.72 -19.88
CA ARG A 40 8.18 7.19 -20.01
C ARG A 40 6.85 7.84 -20.40
N THR A 41 6.57 9.01 -19.85
CA THR A 41 5.45 9.86 -20.26
C THR A 41 5.75 10.55 -21.59
N SER A 42 4.74 11.13 -22.25
CA SER A 42 4.92 11.96 -23.45
C SER A 42 5.78 13.20 -23.23
N ASP A 43 5.97 13.60 -21.97
CA ASP A 43 6.81 14.75 -21.58
C ASP A 43 8.21 14.31 -21.12
N GLY A 44 8.53 13.00 -21.25
CA GLY A 44 9.84 12.44 -20.97
C GLY A 44 10.07 11.98 -19.52
N ASP A 45 9.11 12.19 -18.61
CA ASP A 45 9.25 11.73 -17.22
C ASP A 45 9.28 10.21 -17.13
N LEU A 46 9.95 9.70 -16.11
CA LEU A 46 9.94 8.29 -15.79
C LEU A 46 8.83 7.97 -14.78
N ILE A 47 8.01 6.99 -15.11
CA ILE A 47 7.03 6.39 -14.19
C ILE A 47 7.52 4.99 -13.85
N ARG A 48 7.62 4.69 -12.55
CA ARG A 48 7.86 3.33 -12.05
C ARG A 48 6.66 2.89 -11.21
N VAL A 49 6.11 1.73 -11.53
CA VAL A 49 5.01 1.11 -10.80
C VAL A 49 5.55 -0.08 -10.02
N THR A 50 5.30 -0.10 -8.72
CA THR A 50 5.69 -1.19 -7.83
C THR A 50 4.50 -1.66 -7.02
N SER A 51 4.46 -2.96 -6.71
CA SER A 51 3.51 -3.54 -5.79
C SER A 51 4.19 -3.99 -4.50
N ARG A 52 3.48 -3.85 -3.38
CA ARG A 52 3.89 -4.35 -2.08
C ARG A 52 2.71 -5.05 -1.42
N ASP A 53 2.99 -6.14 -0.73
CA ASP A 53 1.97 -6.84 0.05
C ASP A 53 1.48 -5.95 1.21
N GLY A 54 0.18 -6.01 1.49
CA GLY A 54 -0.48 -5.17 2.50
C GLY A 54 -1.19 -3.99 1.86
N ALA A 55 -2.49 -4.16 1.59
CA ALA A 55 -3.42 -3.07 1.37
C ALA A 55 -3.90 -2.49 2.71
N ALA A 56 -4.45 -1.27 2.68
CA ALA A 56 -5.09 -0.68 3.86
C ALA A 56 -6.33 -1.47 4.32
N GLN A 57 -6.95 -2.24 3.42
CA GLN A 57 -8.18 -3.00 3.66
C GLN A 57 -8.16 -4.32 2.89
N ARG A 58 -8.70 -5.38 3.49
CA ARG A 58 -8.81 -6.71 2.87
C ARG A 58 -9.83 -6.71 1.70
N GLY A 59 -9.58 -7.52 0.68
CA GLY A 59 -10.34 -7.59 -0.57
C GLY A 59 -10.19 -6.36 -1.47
N LYS A 60 -9.22 -5.49 -1.16
CA LYS A 60 -9.03 -4.20 -1.83
C LYS A 60 -7.58 -3.99 -2.26
N VAL A 61 -7.39 -3.07 -3.18
CA VAL A 61 -6.07 -2.60 -3.61
C VAL A 61 -5.91 -1.14 -3.19
N THR A 62 -4.78 -0.78 -2.59
CA THR A 62 -4.43 0.61 -2.32
C THR A 62 -3.56 1.11 -3.46
N VAL A 63 -3.89 2.24 -4.08
CA VAL A 63 -3.10 2.85 -5.17
C VAL A 63 -2.59 4.20 -4.70
N CYS A 64 -1.29 4.43 -4.82
CA CYS A 64 -0.60 5.63 -4.37
C CYS A 64 0.20 6.26 -5.51
N LEU A 65 -0.01 7.55 -5.76
CA LEU A 65 0.86 8.38 -6.60
C LEU A 65 1.88 9.10 -5.72
N ARG A 66 3.17 9.00 -6.05
CA ARG A 66 4.27 9.70 -5.37
C ARG A 66 5.05 10.59 -6.32
N ASN A 67 5.33 11.81 -5.90
CA ASN A 67 6.20 12.73 -6.62
C ASN A 67 7.63 12.60 -6.09
N LEU A 68 8.52 11.99 -6.87
CA LEU A 68 9.95 11.82 -6.55
C LEU A 68 10.83 12.69 -7.45
N THR A 69 10.27 13.74 -8.07
CA THR A 69 11.00 14.63 -8.98
C THR A 69 12.10 15.39 -8.24
N LYS A 70 13.26 15.58 -8.89
CA LYS A 70 14.39 16.32 -8.32
C LYS A 70 14.23 17.83 -8.44
N ARG A 71 13.50 18.31 -9.45
CA ARG A 71 13.29 19.72 -9.79
C ARG A 71 11.82 20.04 -10.05
N GLY A 72 11.27 21.00 -9.31
CA GLY A 72 10.01 21.64 -9.70
C GLY A 72 9.17 22.15 -8.54
N TRP A 73 9.31 23.43 -8.22
CA TRP A 73 8.19 24.22 -7.70
C TRP A 73 7.10 24.17 -8.81
N TRP A 74 5.84 23.84 -8.47
CA TRP A 74 4.65 23.89 -9.35
C TRP A 74 4.39 22.74 -10.34
N LYS A 75 4.98 21.55 -10.16
CA LYS A 75 4.61 20.38 -10.99
C LYS A 75 3.79 19.38 -10.17
N GLY A 76 2.48 19.40 -10.36
CA GLY A 76 1.56 18.37 -9.85
C GLY A 76 1.26 17.32 -10.92
N MET A 77 1.30 16.04 -10.53
CA MET A 77 0.77 14.94 -11.35
C MET A 77 -0.56 14.48 -10.78
N HIS A 78 -1.51 14.25 -11.69
CA HIS A 78 -2.85 13.79 -11.39
C HIS A 78 -3.06 12.41 -11.96
N TRP A 79 -3.65 11.54 -11.15
CA TRP A 79 -4.22 10.30 -11.63
C TRP A 79 -5.73 10.36 -11.68
N LYS A 80 -6.29 10.06 -12.84
CA LYS A 80 -7.74 9.97 -13.05
C LYS A 80 -8.14 8.57 -13.46
N HIS A 81 -9.21 8.09 -12.84
CA HIS A 81 -9.99 7.00 -13.41
C HIS A 81 -10.83 7.56 -14.57
N VAL A 82 -11.05 6.78 -15.64
CA VAL A 82 -11.75 7.27 -16.85
C VAL A 82 -13.16 7.78 -16.54
N LYS A 83 -13.84 7.22 -15.52
CA LYS A 83 -15.14 7.65 -15.02
C LYS A 83 -15.20 7.53 -13.48
N PRO A 84 -15.49 8.59 -12.71
CA PRO A 84 -15.68 9.99 -13.07
C PRO A 84 -14.34 10.69 -13.39
N LYS A 85 -14.37 11.70 -14.28
CA LYS A 85 -13.20 12.47 -14.78
C LYS A 85 -12.52 13.39 -13.73
N GLN A 86 -12.80 13.18 -12.44
CA GLN A 86 -12.20 13.94 -11.35
C GLN A 86 -10.79 13.44 -11.04
N ALA A 87 -9.90 14.36 -10.66
CA ALA A 87 -8.57 14.00 -10.16
C ALA A 87 -8.75 13.23 -8.86
N ARG A 88 -8.32 11.95 -8.83
CA ARG A 88 -8.42 11.13 -7.63
C ARG A 88 -7.18 11.26 -6.76
N TYR A 89 -6.01 11.28 -7.39
CA TYR A 89 -4.73 11.37 -6.69
C TYR A 89 -3.93 12.53 -7.26
N VAL A 90 -3.63 13.51 -6.42
CA VAL A 90 -2.83 14.68 -6.77
C VAL A 90 -1.59 14.67 -5.88
N ALA A 91 -0.42 14.48 -6.48
CA ALA A 91 0.86 14.59 -5.79
C ALA A 91 1.56 15.87 -6.27
N ASP A 92 1.35 16.97 -5.54
CA ASP A 92 1.96 18.27 -5.81
C ASP A 92 3.02 18.59 -4.75
N GLY A 93 4.19 19.05 -5.20
CA GLY A 93 5.37 19.20 -4.35
C GLY A 93 6.23 17.94 -4.23
N ARG A 94 7.51 18.12 -3.91
CA ARG A 94 8.49 17.04 -3.79
C ARG A 94 8.12 16.10 -2.64
N ASN A 95 8.24 14.80 -2.88
CA ASN A 95 7.86 13.71 -1.97
C ASN A 95 6.37 13.68 -1.58
N ALA A 96 5.53 14.51 -2.20
CA ALA A 96 4.10 14.46 -1.97
C ALA A 96 3.53 13.10 -2.41
N ARG A 97 2.55 12.62 -1.64
CA ARG A 97 1.90 11.34 -1.86
C ARG A 97 0.40 11.49 -1.73
N ALA A 98 -0.34 10.96 -2.71
CA ALA A 98 -1.79 10.81 -2.63
C ALA A 98 -2.18 9.36 -2.89
N CYS A 99 -3.03 8.81 -2.04
CA CYS A 99 -3.44 7.41 -2.10
C CYS A 99 -4.96 7.26 -2.07
N GLY A 100 -5.46 6.14 -2.57
CA GLY A 100 -6.84 5.71 -2.38
C GLY A 100 -6.98 4.21 -2.46
N THR A 101 -8.09 3.71 -1.93
CA THR A 101 -8.37 2.28 -1.85
C THR A 101 -9.54 1.93 -2.78
N HIS A 102 -9.40 0.83 -3.53
CA HIS A 102 -10.37 0.36 -4.52
C HIS A 102 -10.75 -1.09 -4.29
N PRO A 103 -11.96 -1.51 -4.66
CA PRO A 103 -12.29 -2.92 -4.79
C PRO A 103 -11.31 -3.61 -5.75
N ALA A 104 -10.77 -4.78 -5.37
CA ALA A 104 -9.88 -5.55 -6.24
C ALA A 104 -10.66 -6.29 -7.34
N LYS A 105 -11.25 -5.54 -8.28
CA LYS A 105 -12.17 -6.05 -9.30
C LYS A 105 -11.77 -5.60 -10.71
N GLY A 106 -11.34 -6.55 -11.54
CA GLY A 106 -11.18 -6.39 -12.97
C GLY A 106 -10.11 -5.40 -13.43
N ALA A 107 -10.02 -5.25 -14.76
CA ALA A 107 -9.05 -4.38 -15.40
C ALA A 107 -9.50 -2.91 -15.41
N HIS A 108 -8.62 -2.04 -14.94
CA HIS A 108 -8.85 -0.60 -14.89
C HIS A 108 -7.71 0.15 -15.59
N THR A 109 -8.10 1.11 -16.43
CA THR A 109 -7.15 2.02 -17.08
C THR A 109 -7.13 3.34 -16.35
N TRP A 110 -5.94 3.78 -16.02
CA TRP A 110 -5.70 4.94 -15.21
C TRP A 110 -4.85 5.95 -15.98
N HIS A 111 -5.32 7.19 -16.09
CA HIS A 111 -4.72 8.21 -16.94
C HIS A 111 -3.91 9.22 -16.11
N LEU A 112 -2.69 9.49 -16.55
CA LEU A 112 -1.76 10.45 -15.94
C LEU A 112 -1.90 11.80 -16.64
N TYR A 113 -2.11 12.84 -15.83
CA TYR A 113 -2.15 14.23 -16.29
C TYR A 113 -1.15 15.07 -15.50
N LYS A 114 -0.53 16.04 -16.16
CA LYS A 114 0.31 17.04 -15.49
C LYS A 114 -0.38 18.39 -15.46
N ALA A 115 -0.29 19.07 -14.32
CA ALA A 115 -0.60 20.50 -14.25
C ALA A 115 0.52 21.29 -14.93
N LYS A 116 0.15 22.28 -15.74
CA LYS A 116 1.05 23.31 -16.28
C LYS A 116 0.83 24.63 -15.54
N LEU A 117 1.78 25.56 -15.69
CA LEU A 117 1.81 26.92 -15.09
C LEU A 117 0.49 27.71 -15.20
N LEU A 118 -0.39 27.39 -16.16
CA LEU A 118 -1.68 28.06 -16.38
C LEU A 118 -2.90 27.26 -15.88
N GLY A 119 -2.71 26.26 -15.00
CA GLY A 119 -3.78 25.36 -14.56
C GLY A 119 -4.25 24.36 -15.61
N ILE A 120 -3.71 24.43 -16.84
CA ILE A 120 -3.99 23.50 -17.93
C ILE A 120 -3.48 22.11 -17.56
N LYS A 121 -4.35 21.10 -17.66
CA LYS A 121 -4.03 19.70 -17.40
C LYS A 121 -3.74 18.99 -18.74
N LYS A 122 -2.48 18.62 -18.99
CA LYS A 122 -2.09 17.84 -20.18
C LYS A 122 -2.14 16.34 -19.86
N HIS A 123 -2.75 15.52 -20.71
CA HIS A 123 -2.61 14.06 -20.63
C HIS A 123 -1.21 13.66 -21.08
N VAL A 124 -0.50 12.89 -20.25
CA VAL A 124 0.91 12.55 -20.51
C VAL A 124 1.18 11.05 -20.54
N GLY A 125 0.18 10.23 -20.24
CA GLY A 125 0.31 8.78 -20.30
C GLY A 125 -0.85 8.06 -19.65
N GLN A 126 -0.87 6.74 -19.77
CA GLN A 126 -1.87 5.90 -19.14
C GLN A 126 -1.25 4.59 -18.69
N TYR A 127 -1.83 3.97 -17.67
CA TYR A 127 -1.44 2.64 -17.21
C TYR A 127 -2.69 1.82 -16.95
N ARG A 128 -2.75 0.63 -17.53
CA ARG A 128 -3.84 -0.33 -17.34
C ARG A 128 -3.33 -1.50 -16.53
N PHE A 129 -4.04 -1.86 -15.47
CA PHE A 129 -3.76 -3.07 -14.72
C PHE A 129 -5.03 -3.74 -14.21
N ASP A 130 -4.94 -5.04 -13.95
CA ASP A 130 -6.02 -5.85 -13.41
C ASP A 130 -6.00 -5.81 -11.88
N GLN A 131 -6.92 -5.05 -11.28
CA GLN A 131 -6.99 -4.86 -9.83
C GLN A 131 -7.25 -6.16 -9.08
N SER A 132 -7.90 -7.15 -9.72
CA SER A 132 -8.13 -8.46 -9.10
C SER A 132 -6.84 -9.23 -8.84
N ARG A 133 -5.80 -9.00 -9.65
CA ARG A 133 -4.48 -9.62 -9.44
C ARG A 133 -3.67 -8.97 -8.31
N HIS A 134 -4.16 -7.85 -7.78
CA HIS A 134 -3.52 -7.08 -6.72
C HIS A 134 -4.43 -6.92 -5.49
N ALA A 135 -5.35 -7.86 -5.29
CA ALA A 135 -6.11 -7.95 -4.05
C ALA A 135 -5.16 -8.02 -2.85
N ASP A 136 -5.43 -7.22 -1.82
CA ASP A 136 -4.65 -7.12 -0.59
C ASP A 136 -3.24 -6.54 -0.77
N ARG A 137 -2.99 -5.83 -1.88
CA ARG A 137 -1.71 -5.17 -2.18
C ARG A 137 -1.83 -3.65 -2.25
N SER A 138 -0.70 -3.00 -2.04
CA SER A 138 -0.50 -1.57 -2.31
C SER A 138 0.33 -1.40 -3.58
N ILE A 139 -0.19 -0.62 -4.52
CA ILE A 139 0.49 -0.20 -5.75
C ILE A 139 1.01 1.21 -5.55
N PHE A 140 2.33 1.37 -5.66
CA PHE A 140 2.99 2.67 -5.64
C PHE A 140 3.44 3.02 -7.03
N ILE A 141 3.15 4.25 -7.41
CA ILE A 141 3.56 4.76 -8.69
C ILE A 141 4.38 6.02 -8.46
N ASP A 142 5.62 5.88 -8.82
CA ASP A 142 6.68 6.82 -8.59
C ASP A 142 6.89 7.61 -9.85
N TRP A 143 6.55 8.89 -9.78
CA TRP A 143 6.87 9.85 -10.81
C TRP A 143 8.24 10.46 -10.54
N MET A 144 9.18 10.18 -11.43
CA MET A 144 10.55 10.69 -11.39
C MET A 144 10.75 11.57 -12.62
N SER A 145 11.14 12.81 -12.38
CA SER A 145 11.61 13.75 -13.41
C SER A 145 13.00 14.16 -12.99
N ASP A 146 13.93 14.04 -13.92
CA ASP A 146 15.24 14.68 -13.82
C ASP A 146 15.10 16.21 -13.90
#